data_AF-U2T1L5-F1
#
_entry.id   AF-U2T1L5-F1
#
_cell.length_a   1.000
_cell.length_b   1.000
_cell.length_c   1.000
_cell.angle_alpha   90.00
_cell.angle_beta   90.00
_cell.angle_gamma   90.00
#
_symmetry.space_group_name_H-M   'P 1'
#
loop_
_entity.id
_entity.type
_entity.pdbx_description
1 polymer ?
#
loop_
_entity_poly.entity_id
_entity_poly.type
_entity_poly.pdbx_seq_one_letter_code
_entity_poly.pdbx_strand_id
1 'polypeptide(L)'
;MKPRAIVREAWRNTVSGSARSLTLALSLGVLVMLLAAADIGAVAHLLRQAADYRSKGASVTILIAEGLVDGRRCDRLADLPGVRAAGAIRATSDRITGTVLPTAPIPVSESTAGFLEIVREAPRASGALLGPEAADAFGIDAADEIVTASGTTPVAGTYDYPDDGRRRGLSYAAIAPTADSASFDECWVDAWPRDDGIAAALLTTTRPATEDRAKPEIAQLNSTLGRSFDGAAAFASRPTRFAAGAAA
;
A
#
# COMPACT_ATOMS: atom_id res chain seq x y z
N MET A 1 17.93 -37.66 -48.39
CA MET A 1 19.07 -36.90 -47.85
C MET A 1 19.45 -37.50 -46.49
N LYS A 2 20.73 -37.80 -46.21
CA LYS A 2 21.14 -38.52 -44.99
C LYS A 2 21.52 -37.51 -43.89
N PRO A 3 20.73 -37.34 -42.81
CA PRO A 3 20.95 -36.30 -41.79
C PRO A 3 22.31 -36.44 -41.09
N ARG A 4 22.80 -37.67 -40.94
CA ARG A 4 24.14 -37.95 -40.38
C ARG A 4 25.29 -37.37 -41.20
N ALA A 5 25.16 -37.32 -42.52
CA ALA A 5 26.18 -36.73 -43.39
C ALA A 5 26.20 -35.20 -43.27
N ILE A 6 25.02 -34.58 -43.11
CA ILE A 6 24.86 -33.13 -42.92
C ILE A 6 25.47 -32.70 -41.58
N VAL A 7 25.17 -33.41 -40.48
CA VAL A 7 25.74 -33.10 -39.15
C VAL A 7 27.26 -33.27 -39.13
N ARG A 8 27.79 -34.30 -39.78
CA ARG A 8 29.24 -34.54 -39.84
C ARG A 8 29.98 -33.43 -40.60
N GLU A 9 29.43 -32.95 -41.72
CA GLU A 9 30.06 -31.86 -42.47
C GLU A 9 29.91 -30.51 -41.75
N ALA A 10 28.77 -30.27 -41.09
CA ALA A 10 28.58 -29.09 -40.23
C ALA A 10 29.61 -29.05 -39.08
N TRP A 11 29.82 -30.17 -38.39
CA TRP A 11 30.85 -30.31 -37.35
C TRP A 11 32.25 -30.03 -37.91
N ARG A 12 32.57 -30.60 -39.08
CA ARG A 12 33.86 -30.39 -39.72
C ARG A 12 34.10 -28.90 -40.03
N ASN A 13 33.09 -28.19 -40.54
CA ASN A 13 33.14 -26.76 -40.82
C ASN A 13 33.28 -25.90 -39.55
N THR A 14 32.66 -26.31 -38.43
CA THR A 14 32.83 -25.65 -37.13
C THR A 14 34.26 -25.83 -36.60
N VAL A 15 34.80 -27.05 -36.66
CA VAL A 15 36.16 -27.37 -36.17
C VAL A 15 37.24 -26.72 -37.05
N SER A 16 37.03 -26.65 -38.37
CA SER A 16 38.00 -26.03 -39.30
C SER A 16 37.97 -24.49 -39.31
N GLY A 17 37.07 -23.86 -38.55
CA GLY A 17 36.98 -22.39 -38.45
C GLY A 17 36.50 -21.67 -39.72
N SER A 18 36.11 -22.41 -40.76
CA SER A 18 35.74 -21.88 -42.08
C SER A 18 34.43 -21.06 -42.06
N ALA A 19 33.58 -21.26 -41.05
CA ALA A 19 32.25 -20.67 -40.97
C ALA A 19 32.09 -19.53 -39.94
N ARG A 20 33.18 -18.98 -39.37
CA ARG A 20 33.13 -17.97 -38.28
C ARG A 20 32.20 -18.36 -37.11
N SER A 21 32.08 -19.66 -36.85
CA SER A 21 31.07 -20.22 -35.95
C SER A 21 31.19 -19.70 -34.52
N LEU A 22 32.41 -19.41 -34.05
CA LEU A 22 32.63 -18.81 -32.73
C LEU A 22 32.04 -17.40 -32.63
N THR A 23 32.23 -16.56 -33.64
CA THR A 23 31.67 -15.20 -33.67
C THR A 23 30.15 -15.23 -33.67
N LEU A 24 29.55 -16.14 -34.45
CA LEU A 24 28.09 -16.32 -34.49
C LEU A 24 27.56 -16.85 -33.15
N ALA A 25 28.23 -17.82 -32.54
CA ALA A 25 27.87 -18.35 -31.23
C ALA A 25 27.95 -17.28 -30.12
N LEU A 26 29.01 -16.46 -30.11
CA LEU A 26 29.15 -15.33 -29.20
C LEU A 26 28.06 -14.29 -29.43
N SER A 27 27.78 -13.93 -30.70
CA SER A 27 26.71 -12.98 -31.01
C SER A 27 25.34 -13.48 -30.56
N LEU A 28 25.06 -14.77 -30.74
CA LEU A 28 23.83 -15.39 -30.27
C LEU A 28 23.76 -15.40 -28.74
N GLY A 29 24.85 -15.76 -28.07
CA GLY A 29 24.94 -15.73 -26.61
C GLY A 29 24.68 -14.33 -26.04
N VAL A 30 25.27 -13.29 -26.66
CA VAL A 30 25.01 -11.89 -26.30
C VAL A 30 23.55 -11.53 -26.53
N LEU A 31 22.95 -11.91 -27.66
CA LEU A 31 21.54 -11.66 -27.94
C LEU A 31 20.63 -12.29 -26.90
N VAL A 32 20.87 -13.56 -26.54
CA VAL A 32 20.10 -14.28 -25.51
C VAL A 32 20.25 -13.60 -24.15
N MET A 33 21.47 -13.21 -23.76
CA MET A 33 21.69 -12.49 -22.51
C MET A 33 20.95 -11.15 -22.47
N LEU A 34 20.95 -10.40 -23.57
CA LEU A 34 20.23 -9.12 -23.67
C LEU A 34 18.72 -9.31 -23.57
N LEU A 35 18.16 -10.32 -24.24
CA LEU A 35 16.72 -10.63 -24.18
C LEU A 35 16.30 -11.07 -22.77
N ALA A 36 17.11 -11.92 -22.11
CA ALA A 36 16.87 -12.33 -20.73
C ALA A 36 16.94 -11.13 -19.77
N ALA A 37 17.96 -10.28 -19.90
CA ALA A 37 18.10 -9.07 -19.10
C ALA A 37 16.92 -8.11 -19.29
N ALA A 38 16.42 -7.97 -20.53
CA ALA A 38 15.25 -7.16 -20.83
C ALA A 38 13.97 -7.71 -20.17
N ASP A 39 13.72 -9.01 -20.21
CA ASP A 39 12.55 -9.61 -19.54
C ASP A 39 12.63 -9.49 -18.02
N ILE A 40 13.79 -9.75 -17.42
CA ILE A 40 14.04 -9.53 -15.99
C ILE A 40 13.77 -8.07 -15.62
N GLY A 41 14.26 -7.13 -16.42
CA GLY A 41 14.04 -5.69 -16.23
C GLY A 41 12.56 -5.31 -16.30
N ALA A 42 11.82 -5.86 -17.26
CA ALA A 42 10.39 -5.62 -17.42
C ALA A 42 9.58 -6.16 -16.23
N VAL A 43 9.86 -7.38 -15.79
CA VAL A 43 9.20 -7.97 -14.60
C VAL A 43 9.55 -7.19 -13.33
N ALA A 44 10.82 -6.83 -13.14
CA ALA A 44 11.25 -6.03 -12.00
C ALA A 44 10.61 -4.63 -12.00
N HIS A 45 10.33 -4.04 -13.17
CA HIS A 45 9.60 -2.78 -13.26
C HIS A 45 8.14 -2.92 -12.82
N LEU A 46 7.44 -3.96 -13.30
CA LEU A 46 6.06 -4.26 -12.88
C LEU A 46 5.95 -4.49 -11.37
N LEU A 47 6.89 -5.24 -10.79
CA LEU A 47 6.93 -5.47 -9.34
C LEU A 47 7.16 -4.17 -8.54
N ARG A 48 8.00 -3.26 -9.05
CA ARG A 48 8.20 -1.94 -8.44
C ARG A 48 6.95 -1.07 -8.52
N GLN A 49 6.23 -1.08 -9.64
CA GLN A 49 4.96 -0.36 -9.76
C GLN A 49 3.90 -0.91 -8.80
N ALA A 50 3.81 -2.23 -8.66
CA ALA A 50 2.93 -2.88 -7.68
C ALA A 50 3.30 -2.51 -6.24
N ALA A 51 4.60 -2.46 -5.92
CA ALA A 51 5.07 -2.03 -4.61
C ALA A 51 4.73 -0.56 -4.34
N ASP A 52 4.96 0.33 -5.30
CA ASP A 52 4.66 1.76 -5.20
C ASP A 52 3.15 2.02 -4.99
N TYR A 53 2.31 1.28 -5.73
CA TYR A 53 0.85 1.32 -5.57
C TYR A 53 0.41 1.01 -4.14
N ARG A 54 1.03 0.01 -3.51
CA ARG A 54 0.73 -0.37 -2.13
C ARG A 54 1.33 0.57 -1.09
N SER A 55 2.60 0.98 -1.26
CA SER A 55 3.28 1.83 -0.28
C SER A 55 2.69 3.23 -0.20
N LYS A 56 2.20 3.75 -1.33
CA LYS A 56 1.51 5.06 -1.39
C LYS A 56 0.04 5.00 -0.99
N GLY A 57 -0.44 3.86 -0.53
CA GLY A 57 -1.81 3.69 -0.05
C GLY A 57 -2.88 3.60 -1.14
N ALA A 58 -2.51 3.43 -2.42
CA ALA A 58 -3.51 3.27 -3.48
C ALA A 58 -4.28 1.94 -3.37
N SER A 59 -3.76 0.95 -2.65
CA SER A 59 -4.51 -0.27 -2.29
C SER A 59 -5.55 -0.07 -1.18
N VAL A 60 -5.54 1.08 -0.49
CA VAL A 60 -6.46 1.35 0.63
C VAL A 60 -7.77 1.94 0.11
N THR A 61 -8.87 1.22 0.35
CA THR A 61 -10.23 1.69 0.07
C THR A 61 -10.87 2.18 1.36
N ILE A 62 -11.60 3.29 1.27
CA ILE A 62 -12.21 3.97 2.41
C ILE A 62 -13.72 4.00 2.20
N LEU A 63 -14.47 3.56 3.19
CA LEU A 63 -15.87 3.90 3.34
C LEU A 63 -15.99 5.12 4.24
N ILE A 64 -16.66 6.16 3.77
CA ILE A 64 -16.98 7.36 4.54
C ILE A 64 -18.47 7.31 4.87
N ALA A 65 -18.81 7.19 6.16
CA ALA A 65 -20.17 7.15 6.67
C ALA A 65 -20.18 7.69 8.11
N GLU A 66 -20.26 9.02 8.25
CA GLU A 66 -20.15 9.74 9.52
C GLU A 66 -21.09 9.19 10.60
N GLY A 67 -20.50 8.78 11.73
CA GLY A 67 -21.22 8.21 12.89
C GLY A 67 -21.99 6.92 12.60
N LEU A 68 -21.75 6.24 11.48
CA LEU A 68 -22.48 5.05 11.04
C LEU A 68 -21.60 3.80 10.90
N VAL A 69 -20.28 3.91 10.97
CA VAL A 69 -19.40 2.74 10.82
C VAL A 69 -19.37 1.91 12.11
N ASP A 70 -19.59 0.60 11.98
CA ASP A 70 -19.34 -0.36 13.06
C ASP A 70 -17.86 -0.79 13.05
N GLY A 71 -17.09 -0.28 14.01
CA GLY A 71 -15.65 -0.54 14.09
C GLY A 71 -15.29 -2.02 14.18
N ARG A 72 -16.07 -2.84 14.89
CA ARG A 72 -15.80 -4.29 15.02
C ARG A 72 -16.06 -5.03 13.72
N ARG A 73 -17.08 -4.63 12.96
CA ARG A 73 -17.31 -5.19 11.62
C ARG A 73 -16.22 -4.76 10.64
N CYS A 74 -15.77 -3.51 10.75
CA CYS A 74 -14.66 -3.00 9.95
C CYS A 74 -13.37 -3.79 10.20
N ASP A 75 -12.96 -3.98 11.46
CA ASP A 75 -11.76 -4.76 11.81
C ASP A 75 -11.83 -6.20 11.26
N ARG A 76 -13.01 -6.84 11.32
CA ARG A 76 -13.20 -8.21 10.79
C ARG A 76 -13.08 -8.32 9.28
N LEU A 77 -13.05 -7.21 8.54
CA LEU A 77 -12.74 -7.29 7.11
C LEU A 77 -11.31 -7.80 6.87
N ALA A 78 -10.42 -7.72 7.87
CA ALA A 78 -9.09 -8.32 7.82
C ALA A 78 -9.12 -9.85 7.66
N ASP A 79 -10.22 -10.52 8.01
CA ASP A 79 -10.38 -11.97 7.85
C ASP A 79 -10.70 -12.38 6.40
N LEU A 80 -11.01 -11.42 5.52
CA LEU A 80 -11.36 -11.70 4.13
C LEU A 80 -10.10 -12.01 3.30
N PRO A 81 -10.18 -12.97 2.35
CA PRO A 81 -9.07 -13.27 1.46
C PRO A 81 -8.59 -12.02 0.70
N GLY A 82 -7.29 -11.78 0.68
CA GLY A 82 -6.70 -10.63 -0.01
C GLY A 82 -6.72 -9.32 0.79
N VAL A 83 -7.41 -9.26 1.94
CA VAL A 83 -7.30 -8.13 2.86
C VAL A 83 -6.06 -8.32 3.75
N ARG A 84 -5.31 -7.24 3.92
CA ARG A 84 -4.05 -7.21 4.68
C ARG A 84 -4.19 -6.50 6.02
N ALA A 85 -5.05 -5.49 6.07
CA ALA A 85 -5.39 -4.73 7.26
C ALA A 85 -6.74 -4.06 7.05
N ALA A 86 -7.51 -3.92 8.12
CA ALA A 86 -8.77 -3.20 8.11
C ALA A 86 -9.02 -2.55 9.47
N GLY A 87 -9.62 -1.37 9.48
CA GLY A 87 -9.98 -0.71 10.73
C GLY A 87 -10.70 0.61 10.55
N ALA A 88 -11.28 1.10 11.63
CA ALA A 88 -12.14 2.27 11.61
C ALA A 88 -11.51 3.45 12.36
N ILE A 89 -11.88 4.66 11.94
CA ILE A 89 -11.41 5.92 12.51
C ILE A 89 -12.56 6.91 12.61
N ARG A 90 -12.52 7.76 13.64
CA ARG A 90 -13.46 8.86 13.85
C ARG A 90 -12.76 10.11 14.34
N ALA A 91 -13.23 11.26 13.90
CA ALA A 91 -12.76 12.51 14.46
C ALA A 91 -13.41 12.74 15.83
N THR A 92 -12.65 13.30 16.77
CA THR A 92 -13.19 13.74 18.06
C THR A 92 -13.20 15.27 18.14
N SER A 93 -13.93 15.81 19.11
CA SER A 93 -13.82 17.23 19.46
C SER A 93 -12.53 17.57 20.22
N ASP A 94 -11.81 16.55 20.70
CA ASP A 94 -10.66 16.71 21.55
C ASP A 94 -9.45 17.17 20.74
N ARG A 95 -8.62 18.01 21.38
CA ARG A 95 -7.39 18.53 20.79
C ARG A 95 -6.28 18.53 21.82
N ILE A 96 -5.08 18.17 21.39
CA ILE A 96 -3.88 18.26 22.21
C ILE A 96 -3.28 19.64 21.99
N THR A 97 -3.31 20.48 23.02
CA THR A 97 -2.75 21.83 22.99
C THR A 97 -1.49 21.86 23.83
N GLY A 98 -0.33 21.77 23.18
CA GLY A 98 0.95 21.84 23.88
C GLY A 98 1.31 23.27 24.29
N THR A 99 2.06 23.40 25.38
CA THR A 99 2.52 24.70 25.90
C THR A 99 3.51 25.40 24.98
N VAL A 100 4.26 24.62 24.19
CA VAL A 100 5.24 25.13 23.21
C VAL A 100 4.55 25.72 21.96
N LEU A 101 3.40 25.15 21.54
CA LEU A 101 2.61 25.62 20.40
C LEU A 101 1.12 25.79 20.76
N PRO A 102 0.76 26.80 21.58
CA PRO A 102 -0.61 26.99 22.05
C PRO A 102 -1.59 27.41 20.94
N THR A 103 -1.08 27.95 19.82
CA THR A 103 -1.89 28.40 18.67
C THR A 103 -2.05 27.33 17.59
N ALA A 104 -1.42 26.17 17.74
CA ALA A 104 -1.50 25.05 16.79
C ALA A 104 -1.88 23.75 17.52
N PRO A 105 -3.14 23.63 17.98
CA PRO A 105 -3.60 22.42 18.65
C PRO A 105 -3.76 21.26 17.67
N ILE A 106 -3.29 20.07 18.07
CA ILE A 106 -3.37 18.85 17.26
C ILE A 106 -4.77 18.24 17.40
N PRO A 107 -5.53 18.04 16.31
CA PRO A 107 -6.80 17.32 16.37
C PRO A 107 -6.60 15.85 16.75
N VAL A 108 -7.46 15.33 17.62
CA VAL A 108 -7.44 13.92 18.02
C VAL A 108 -8.51 13.15 17.24
N SER A 109 -8.10 12.02 16.68
CA SER A 109 -8.99 11.01 16.11
C SER A 109 -8.87 9.73 16.92
N GLU A 110 -9.98 9.05 17.12
CA GLU A 110 -9.99 7.72 17.75
C GLU A 110 -10.04 6.64 16.68
N SER A 111 -9.36 5.54 16.92
CA SER A 111 -9.30 4.43 15.97
C SER A 111 -9.45 3.07 16.64
N THR A 112 -9.88 2.08 15.85
CA THR A 112 -9.83 0.68 16.26
C THR A 112 -8.40 0.14 16.20
N ALA A 113 -8.14 -0.99 16.86
CA ALA A 113 -6.83 -1.62 16.84
C ALA A 113 -6.37 -1.99 15.42
N GLY A 114 -7.29 -2.47 14.57
CA GLY A 114 -6.97 -2.85 13.19
C GLY A 114 -6.56 -1.67 12.30
N PHE A 115 -6.97 -0.44 12.64
CA PHE A 115 -6.58 0.76 11.89
C PHE A 115 -5.07 1.01 11.97
N LEU A 116 -4.45 0.64 13.10
CA LEU A 116 -3.02 0.86 13.34
C LEU A 116 -2.14 0.04 12.38
N GLU A 117 -2.63 -1.12 11.95
CA GLU A 117 -1.96 -1.94 10.94
C GLU A 117 -1.94 -1.27 9.56
N ILE A 118 -2.94 -0.42 9.25
CA ILE A 118 -3.01 0.32 7.97
C ILE A 118 -1.96 1.42 7.91
N VAL A 119 -1.80 2.17 9.01
CA VAL A 119 -0.74 3.17 9.16
C VAL A 119 0.61 2.55 9.56
N ARG A 120 0.67 1.21 9.59
CA ARG A 120 1.87 0.37 9.78
C ARG A 120 2.59 0.61 11.10
N GLU A 121 1.86 0.97 12.14
CA GLU A 121 2.45 1.21 13.45
C GLU A 121 1.87 0.24 14.48
N ALA A 122 2.76 -0.40 15.25
CA ALA A 122 2.37 -1.10 16.45
C ALA A 122 2.63 -0.15 17.64
N PRO A 123 1.60 0.28 18.38
CA PRO A 123 1.81 1.17 19.51
C PRO A 123 2.76 0.50 20.52
N ARG A 124 3.93 1.10 20.75
CA ARG A 124 4.96 0.56 21.65
C ARG A 124 4.63 0.81 23.12
N ALA A 125 3.67 1.69 23.39
CA ALA A 125 3.16 2.06 24.69
C ALA A 125 1.69 2.51 24.59
N SER A 126 1.05 2.75 25.73
CA SER A 126 -0.27 3.41 25.78
C SER A 126 -0.12 4.91 25.50
N GLY A 127 -0.92 5.46 24.59
CA GLY A 127 -0.87 6.88 24.23
C GLY A 127 -1.38 7.12 22.80
N ALA A 128 -1.40 8.39 22.40
CA ALA A 128 -1.74 8.75 21.03
C ALA A 128 -0.52 8.59 20.11
N LEU A 129 -0.75 8.18 18.85
CA LEU A 129 0.26 8.22 17.81
C LEU A 129 0.17 9.57 17.08
N LEU A 130 1.31 10.18 16.78
CA LEU A 130 1.35 11.47 16.07
C LEU A 130 1.67 11.31 14.59
N GLY A 131 0.98 12.09 13.77
CA GLY A 131 1.34 12.25 12.36
C GLY A 131 2.69 12.96 12.23
N PRO A 132 3.39 12.78 11.09
CA PRO A 132 4.76 13.27 10.90
C PRO A 132 4.89 14.79 11.07
N GLU A 133 3.95 15.59 10.55
CA GLU A 133 4.02 17.05 10.69
C GLU A 133 3.78 17.51 12.14
N ALA A 134 2.92 16.79 12.88
CA ALA A 134 2.70 17.07 14.30
C ALA A 134 3.93 16.67 15.13
N ALA A 135 4.52 15.51 14.86
CA ALA A 135 5.75 15.06 15.48
C ALA A 135 6.90 16.05 15.26
N ASP A 136 7.13 16.48 14.01
CA ASP A 136 8.15 17.45 13.64
C ASP A 136 7.93 18.81 14.33
N ALA A 137 6.68 19.29 14.38
CA ALA A 137 6.34 20.58 14.99
C ALA A 137 6.62 20.62 16.50
N PHE A 138 6.50 19.48 17.18
CA PHE A 138 6.74 19.34 18.62
C PHE A 138 8.12 18.75 18.95
N GLY A 139 8.92 18.36 17.95
CA GLY A 139 10.25 17.76 18.14
C GLY A 139 10.19 16.37 18.78
N ILE A 140 9.17 15.57 18.45
CA ILE A 140 8.92 14.25 19.03
C ILE A 140 9.30 13.15 18.03
N ASP A 141 10.37 12.40 18.32
CA ASP A 141 10.84 11.33 17.42
C ASP A 141 10.28 9.93 17.77
N ALA A 142 10.05 9.63 19.05
CA ALA A 142 9.46 8.37 19.53
C ALA A 142 9.04 8.47 21.01
N ALA A 143 8.03 7.69 21.41
CA ALA A 143 7.55 7.48 22.80
C ALA A 143 7.93 8.58 23.80
N ASP A 144 7.22 9.70 23.74
CA ASP A 144 7.49 10.93 24.49
C ASP A 144 6.20 11.46 25.14
N GLU A 145 6.24 12.64 25.74
CA GLU A 145 5.07 13.31 26.30
C GLU A 145 4.92 14.73 25.78
N ILE A 146 3.69 15.12 25.42
CA ILE A 146 3.37 16.52 25.16
C ILE A 146 2.97 17.19 26.47
N VAL A 147 3.70 18.23 26.87
CA VAL A 147 3.31 19.08 27.99
C VAL A 147 2.15 19.98 27.57
N THR A 148 0.99 19.81 28.21
CA THR A 148 -0.22 20.62 27.99
C THR A 148 -0.55 21.43 29.25
N ALA A 149 -1.48 22.39 29.14
CA ALA A 149 -1.92 23.17 30.29
C ALA A 149 -2.61 22.33 31.39
N SER A 150 -3.19 21.17 31.03
CA SER A 150 -3.90 20.26 31.93
C SER A 150 -3.05 19.08 32.42
N GLY A 151 -1.76 19.02 32.06
CA GLY A 151 -0.85 17.93 32.41
C GLY A 151 -0.07 17.41 31.21
N THR A 152 0.59 16.27 31.35
CA THR A 152 1.28 15.63 30.23
C THR A 152 0.36 14.68 29.48
N THR A 153 0.45 14.67 28.15
CA THR A 153 -0.26 13.72 27.28
C THR A 153 0.75 12.71 26.73
N PRO A 154 0.58 11.41 27.02
CA PRO A 154 1.51 10.39 26.54
C PRO A 154 1.37 10.17 25.03
N VAL A 155 2.52 10.13 24.35
CA VAL A 155 2.65 9.82 22.94
C VAL A 155 3.21 8.41 22.82
N ALA A 156 2.48 7.51 22.17
CA ALA A 156 2.89 6.12 21.97
C ALA A 156 3.93 5.96 20.85
N GLY A 157 4.08 6.97 19.99
CA GLY A 157 4.97 6.97 18.83
C GLY A 157 4.46 7.88 17.72
N THR A 158 5.03 7.71 16.54
CA THR A 158 4.65 8.39 15.30
C THR A 158 4.16 7.36 14.28
N TYR A 159 3.43 7.79 13.24
CA TYR A 159 3.01 6.91 12.14
C TYR A 159 3.37 7.46 10.77
N ASP A 160 3.48 6.56 9.79
CA ASP A 160 3.89 6.92 8.43
C ASP A 160 2.73 7.53 7.63
N TYR A 161 2.80 8.84 7.39
CA TYR A 161 1.85 9.56 6.54
C TYR A 161 2.53 10.58 5.62
N PRO A 162 3.35 10.14 4.66
CA PRO A 162 4.08 11.03 3.74
C PRO A 162 3.15 11.80 2.81
N ASP A 163 3.62 12.97 2.36
CA ASP A 163 2.97 13.75 1.31
C ASP A 163 3.25 13.16 -0.08
N ASP A 164 2.52 12.10 -0.43
CA ASP A 164 2.66 11.34 -1.68
C ASP A 164 1.38 11.33 -2.54
N GLY A 165 0.48 12.27 -2.27
CA GLY A 165 -0.83 12.39 -2.92
C GLY A 165 -1.95 11.60 -2.22
N ARG A 166 -1.66 10.94 -1.10
CA ARG A 166 -2.72 10.41 -0.22
C ARG A 166 -3.60 11.53 0.33
N ARG A 167 -4.84 11.19 0.71
CA ARG A 167 -5.83 12.12 1.28
C ARG A 167 -5.20 12.91 2.42
N ARG A 168 -5.37 14.23 2.45
CA ARG A 168 -4.82 15.06 3.54
C ARG A 168 -5.61 14.88 4.83
N GLY A 169 -4.99 15.22 5.96
CA GLY A 169 -5.68 15.32 7.26
C GLY A 169 -5.02 14.55 8.38
N LEU A 170 -4.32 13.44 8.09
CA LEU A 170 -3.60 12.66 9.10
C LEU A 170 -2.13 13.08 9.26
N SER A 171 -1.55 13.89 8.38
CA SER A 171 -0.15 14.34 8.57
C SER A 171 0.02 15.19 9.83
N TYR A 172 -0.97 16.00 10.17
CA TYR A 172 -1.05 16.82 11.39
C TYR A 172 -2.24 16.39 12.27
N ALA A 173 -2.25 15.13 12.74
CA ALA A 173 -3.28 14.61 13.63
C ALA A 173 -2.72 13.61 14.63
N ALA A 174 -3.38 13.49 15.79
CA ALA A 174 -3.12 12.46 16.77
C ALA A 174 -4.15 11.33 16.61
N ILE A 175 -3.70 10.08 16.62
CA ILE A 175 -4.55 8.89 16.57
C ILE A 175 -4.49 8.20 17.93
N ALA A 176 -5.60 8.19 18.65
CA ALA A 176 -5.74 7.50 19.92
C ALA A 176 -6.46 6.15 19.70
N PRO A 177 -5.79 5.00 19.90
CA PRO A 177 -6.47 3.71 19.86
C PRO A 177 -7.51 3.61 20.98
N THR A 178 -8.72 3.17 20.66
CA THR A 178 -9.80 2.99 21.63
C THR A 178 -10.36 1.57 21.59
N ALA A 179 -10.78 1.09 22.76
CA ALA A 179 -11.52 -0.17 22.90
C ALA A 179 -13.05 0.03 22.80
N ASP A 180 -13.49 1.28 22.59
CA ASP A 180 -14.90 1.62 22.42
C ASP A 180 -15.51 0.93 21.18
N SER A 181 -16.80 0.61 21.28
CA SER A 181 -17.61 0.00 20.23
C SER A 181 -18.68 0.94 19.67
N ALA A 182 -18.67 2.21 20.09
CA ALA A 182 -19.46 3.27 19.48
C ALA A 182 -19.14 3.42 17.99
N SER A 183 -19.99 4.17 17.29
CA SER A 183 -19.85 4.32 15.85
C SER A 183 -18.61 5.13 15.49
N PHE A 184 -18.07 4.83 14.32
CA PHE A 184 -16.97 5.55 13.68
C PHE A 184 -17.46 6.27 12.43
N ASP A 185 -16.59 7.11 11.86
CA ASP A 185 -16.91 7.90 10.67
C ASP A 185 -16.43 7.23 9.40
N GLU A 186 -15.33 6.49 9.47
CA GLU A 186 -14.71 5.87 8.32
C GLU A 186 -14.26 4.44 8.60
N CYS A 187 -14.35 3.58 7.59
CA CYS A 187 -13.77 2.23 7.59
C CYS A 187 -12.75 2.11 6.46
N TRP A 188 -11.52 1.78 6.80
CA TRP A 188 -10.39 1.70 5.87
C TRP A 188 -9.96 0.25 5.70
N VAL A 189 -9.63 -0.15 4.47
CA VAL A 189 -9.23 -1.53 4.14
C VAL A 189 -8.06 -1.49 3.16
N ASP A 190 -6.90 -2.05 3.54
CA ASP A 190 -5.78 -2.34 2.64
C ASP A 190 -5.97 -3.75 2.05
N ALA A 191 -6.31 -3.83 0.76
CA ALA A 191 -6.50 -5.10 0.07
C ALA A 191 -5.55 -5.24 -1.14
N TRP A 192 -4.91 -6.40 -1.27
CA TRP A 192 -4.01 -6.70 -2.38
C TRP A 192 -4.03 -8.19 -2.81
N PRO A 193 -4.29 -8.49 -4.08
CA PRO A 193 -4.76 -7.58 -5.13
C PRO A 193 -6.16 -7.04 -4.80
N ARG A 194 -6.46 -5.83 -5.25
CA ARG A 194 -7.77 -5.22 -5.03
C ARG A 194 -8.82 -5.93 -5.88
N ASP A 195 -9.91 -6.35 -5.27
CA ASP A 195 -11.11 -6.84 -5.95
C ASP A 195 -12.30 -5.87 -5.78
N ASP A 196 -13.31 -6.01 -6.64
CA ASP A 196 -14.53 -5.20 -6.59
C ASP A 196 -15.45 -5.59 -5.41
N GLY A 197 -15.26 -6.78 -4.83
CA GLY A 197 -15.98 -7.26 -3.67
C GLY A 197 -15.68 -6.48 -2.39
N ILE A 198 -14.48 -5.89 -2.28
CA ILE A 198 -14.10 -5.03 -1.14
C ILE A 198 -15.07 -3.86 -0.94
N ALA A 199 -15.52 -3.22 -2.03
CA ALA A 199 -16.46 -2.11 -1.92
C ALA A 199 -17.81 -2.57 -1.36
N ALA A 200 -18.30 -3.74 -1.79
CA ALA A 200 -19.51 -4.34 -1.24
C ALA A 200 -19.33 -4.76 0.23
N ALA A 201 -18.18 -5.34 0.58
CA ALA A 201 -17.86 -5.74 1.95
C ALA A 201 -17.79 -4.54 2.90
N LEU A 202 -17.19 -3.43 2.47
CA LEU A 202 -17.17 -2.17 3.20
C LEU A 202 -18.58 -1.70 3.56
N LEU A 203 -19.52 -1.70 2.61
CA LEU A 203 -20.91 -1.28 2.86
C LEU A 203 -21.63 -2.13 3.92
N THR A 204 -21.19 -3.36 4.21
CA THR A 204 -21.75 -4.19 5.27
C THR A 204 -21.36 -3.75 6.70
N THR A 205 -20.37 -2.87 6.80
CA THR A 205 -19.90 -2.30 8.07
C THR A 205 -20.77 -1.13 8.54
N THR A 206 -21.63 -0.59 7.67
CA THR A 206 -22.53 0.52 8.00
C THR A 206 -23.68 0.05 8.89
N ARG A 207 -23.95 0.80 9.95
CA ARG A 207 -25.13 0.64 10.80
C ARG A 207 -26.36 1.28 10.13
N PRO A 208 -27.57 0.78 10.41
CA PRO A 208 -28.79 1.41 9.92
C PRO A 208 -28.86 2.87 10.37
N ALA A 209 -29.06 3.79 9.42
CA ALA A 209 -29.34 5.17 9.73
C ALA A 209 -30.83 5.34 10.06
N THR A 210 -31.15 6.00 11.17
CA THR A 210 -32.41 6.74 11.30
C THR A 210 -32.34 7.94 10.35
N GLU A 211 -33.44 8.25 9.65
CA GLU A 211 -33.50 9.14 8.46
C GLU A 211 -32.73 10.47 8.58
N ASP A 212 -32.36 11.07 7.43
CA ASP A 212 -31.57 12.31 7.23
C ASP A 212 -30.04 12.26 7.43
N ARG A 213 -29.39 11.11 7.21
CA ARG A 213 -27.91 11.05 7.10
C ARG A 213 -27.42 11.00 5.66
N ALA A 214 -26.23 11.57 5.44
CA ALA A 214 -25.51 11.47 4.17
C ALA A 214 -25.30 10.00 3.78
N LYS A 215 -25.41 9.72 2.47
CA LYS A 215 -25.21 8.36 1.97
C LYS A 215 -23.75 7.95 2.12
N PRO A 216 -23.46 6.68 2.46
CA PRO A 216 -22.09 6.21 2.50
C PRO A 216 -21.38 6.38 1.16
N GLU A 217 -20.12 6.84 1.20
CA GLU A 217 -19.27 7.05 0.03
C GLU A 217 -18.08 6.09 0.04
N ILE A 218 -17.70 5.58 -1.14
CA ILE A 218 -16.47 4.81 -1.30
C ILE A 218 -15.40 5.70 -1.93
N ALA A 219 -14.31 5.89 -1.21
CA ALA A 219 -13.13 6.63 -1.62
C ALA A 219 -11.88 5.72 -1.64
N GLN A 220 -10.78 6.28 -2.11
CA GLN A 220 -9.46 5.64 -2.13
C GLN A 220 -8.50 6.56 -1.39
N LEU A 221 -7.60 6.00 -0.57
CA LEU A 221 -6.66 6.81 0.20
C LEU A 221 -5.75 7.62 -0.72
N ASN A 222 -5.24 7.02 -1.80
CA ASN A 222 -4.45 7.72 -2.81
C ASN A 222 -4.95 7.37 -4.21
N SER A 223 -5.55 8.34 -4.90
CA SER A 223 -6.07 8.17 -6.26
C SER A 223 -5.08 8.58 -7.36
N THR A 224 -3.90 9.10 -7.01
CA THR A 224 -2.93 9.64 -7.99
C THR A 224 -2.30 8.57 -8.89
N LEU A 225 -2.25 7.32 -8.41
CA LEU A 225 -1.75 6.16 -9.15
C LEU A 225 -2.84 5.41 -9.94
N GLY A 226 -4.06 5.97 -10.00
CA GLY A 226 -5.21 5.34 -10.63
C GLY A 226 -6.01 4.44 -9.68
N ARG A 227 -7.23 4.11 -10.13
CA ARG A 227 -8.22 3.38 -9.31
C ARG A 227 -7.88 1.91 -9.09
N SER A 228 -7.12 1.29 -10.00
CA SER A 228 -6.78 -0.12 -9.95
C SER A 228 -5.39 -0.38 -10.51
N PHE A 229 -4.81 -1.52 -10.12
CA PHE A 229 -3.57 -2.04 -10.68
C PHE A 229 -3.80 -3.49 -11.12
N ASP A 230 -3.89 -3.72 -12.43
CA ASP A 230 -4.01 -5.06 -13.01
C ASP A 230 -2.62 -5.59 -13.40
N GLY A 231 -1.91 -6.11 -12.40
CA GLY A 231 -0.59 -6.70 -12.58
C GLY A 231 -0.61 -7.95 -13.47
N ALA A 232 -1.70 -8.71 -13.47
CA ALA A 232 -1.83 -9.93 -14.26
C ALA A 232 -1.95 -9.60 -15.75
N ALA A 233 -2.82 -8.66 -16.12
CA ALA A 233 -2.91 -8.17 -17.49
C ALA A 233 -1.59 -7.54 -17.94
N ALA A 234 -0.98 -6.67 -17.10
CA ALA A 234 0.28 -6.02 -17.42
C ALA A 234 1.44 -7.02 -17.64
N PHE A 235 1.50 -8.10 -16.84
CA PHE A 235 2.46 -9.17 -17.04
C PHE A 235 2.20 -9.97 -18.32
N ALA A 236 0.94 -10.28 -18.63
CA ALA A 236 0.56 -11.04 -19.83
C ALA A 236 0.76 -10.24 -21.13
N SER A 237 0.59 -8.92 -21.09
CA SER A 237 0.76 -8.01 -22.22
C SER A 237 2.15 -7.41 -22.35
N ARG A 238 3.12 -7.82 -21.50
CA ARG A 238 4.47 -7.25 -21.53
C ARG A 238 5.15 -7.49 -22.90
N PRO A 239 5.88 -6.50 -23.46
CA PRO A 239 6.55 -6.66 -24.75
C PRO A 239 7.54 -7.83 -24.79
N THR A 240 8.16 -8.16 -23.66
CA THR A 240 9.15 -9.23 -23.52
C THR A 240 8.54 -10.61 -23.33
N ARG A 241 7.21 -10.78 -23.41
CA ARG A 241 6.54 -12.06 -23.12
C ARG A 241 7.05 -13.27 -23.91
N PHE A 242 7.61 -13.05 -25.10
CA PHE A 242 8.18 -14.10 -25.95
C PHE A 242 9.70 -14.26 -25.81
N ALA A 243 10.38 -13.39 -25.06
CA ALA A 243 11.82 -13.41 -24.89
C ALA A 243 12.29 -14.72 -24.23
N ALA A 244 11.55 -15.22 -23.23
CA ALA A 244 11.83 -16.50 -22.59
C ALA A 244 11.69 -17.70 -23.55
N GLY A 245 10.73 -17.66 -24.47
CA GLY A 245 10.54 -18.72 -25.48
C GLY A 245 11.57 -18.66 -26.63
N ALA A 246 12.16 -17.49 -26.89
CA ALA A 246 13.23 -17.33 -27.87
C ALA A 246 14.62 -17.72 -27.34
N ALA A 247 14.76 -17.82 -26.01
CA ALA A 247 15.99 -18.20 -25.32
C ALA A 247 16.06 -19.70 -24.94
N ALA A 248 14.96 -20.45 -25.12
CA ALA A 248 14.83 -21.88 -24.83
C ALA A 248 14.96 -22.73 -26.10
#